data_AF-A4IBG2-F1
#
_entry.id   AF-A4IBG2-F1
#
_cell.length_a   1.000
_cell.length_b   1.000
_cell.length_c   1.000
_cell.angle_alpha   90.00
_cell.angle_beta   90.00
_cell.angle_gamma   90.00
#
_symmetry.space_group_name_H-M   'P 1'
#
loop_
_entity.id
_entity.type
_entity.pdbx_description
1 polymer ?
#
loop_
_entity_poly.entity_id
_entity_poly.type
_entity_poly.pdbx_seq_one_letter_code
_entity_poly.pdbx_strand_id
1 'polypeptide(L)'
;MPGIDYSKWDKLTGSGTSSGSEYEGDRADKAHDDSSRSPQVTRLEYPSRVTLGPNGVQLEQVPPKASASPFPGTNAPPKETHNGSVAVARCPIKEESSPAEHGTGAPKATSNSTGNTAGRRDEDQERMDTTDDDEDLLYESLARNGGREGSHHWWTQTEDTVTVSFLVPWETKSKSVTEFRLYEARSTTAPESELHQAHLEITILVPPACLMSASGGPSASAAPLRIHQVFRYPVKLSEDLIDGCWQLHFMPRRHLRLLVVQLFKEPVGLGMTLWWDRCFVTDTTSVIADTQAIPDRKRRMEATPGSKEKAEQFRKVWADAHEEFRRRMQERKREISE
;
A
#
# COMPACT_ATOMS: atom_id res chain seq x y z
N MET A 1 -23.65 30.17 -15.99
CA MET A 1 -22.68 29.05 -15.93
C MET A 1 -23.45 27.78 -16.24
N PRO A 2 -23.03 26.94 -17.20
CA PRO A 2 -23.78 25.76 -17.58
C PRO A 2 -23.65 24.71 -16.46
N GLY A 3 -24.77 24.36 -15.83
CA GLY A 3 -24.85 23.30 -14.84
C GLY A 3 -24.60 21.94 -15.47
N ILE A 4 -23.97 21.04 -14.71
CA ILE A 4 -23.73 19.66 -15.12
C ILE A 4 -25.09 18.95 -15.22
N ASP A 5 -25.38 18.44 -16.42
CA ASP A 5 -26.57 17.65 -16.70
C ASP A 5 -26.35 16.19 -16.24
N TYR A 6 -27.08 15.80 -15.20
CA TYR A 6 -27.05 14.45 -14.64
C TYR A 6 -28.05 13.49 -15.32
N SER A 7 -28.83 13.91 -16.32
CA SER A 7 -29.79 13.06 -17.04
C SER A 7 -29.16 11.87 -17.78
N LYS A 8 -27.83 11.84 -17.91
CA LYS A 8 -27.08 10.70 -18.45
C LYS A 8 -26.97 9.51 -17.49
N TRP A 9 -27.19 9.70 -16.19
CA TRP A 9 -27.09 8.65 -15.18
C TRP A 9 -28.44 7.96 -14.88
N ASP A 10 -29.55 8.54 -15.32
CA ASP A 10 -30.91 7.98 -15.15
C ASP A 10 -31.22 6.77 -16.05
N LYS A 11 -30.25 6.25 -16.82
CA LYS A 11 -30.43 5.08 -17.68
C LYS A 11 -29.92 3.76 -17.07
N LEU A 12 -29.52 3.75 -15.80
CA LEU A 12 -29.14 2.53 -15.09
C LEU A 12 -30.36 1.90 -14.41
N THR A 13 -31.23 1.27 -15.21
CA THR A 13 -32.26 0.37 -14.68
C THR A 13 -31.60 -0.93 -14.23
N GLY A 14 -31.53 -1.14 -12.92
CA GLY A 14 -31.10 -2.40 -12.33
C GLY A 14 -32.14 -3.49 -12.58
N SER A 15 -31.80 -4.47 -13.41
CA SER A 15 -32.58 -5.68 -13.60
C SER A 15 -32.45 -6.57 -12.35
N GLY A 16 -33.32 -6.38 -11.37
CA GLY A 16 -33.50 -7.30 -10.26
C GLY A 16 -34.23 -8.56 -10.72
N THR A 17 -33.51 -9.67 -10.83
CA THR A 17 -34.10 -10.98 -11.13
C THR A 17 -34.63 -11.61 -9.83
N SER A 18 -35.94 -11.48 -9.63
CA SER A 18 -36.74 -12.29 -8.71
C SER A 18 -37.85 -12.90 -9.54
N SER A 19 -37.83 -14.21 -9.76
CA SER A 19 -38.95 -14.90 -10.41
C SER A 19 -38.99 -16.36 -9.95
N GLY A 20 -39.91 -16.64 -9.04
CA GLY A 20 -40.52 -17.95 -8.88
C GLY A 20 -41.73 -18.11 -9.81
N SER A 21 -42.20 -19.36 -9.91
CA SER A 21 -43.39 -19.91 -10.58
C SER A 21 -43.35 -20.08 -12.11
N GLU A 22 -42.92 -21.28 -12.51
CA GLU A 22 -43.67 -22.31 -13.26
C GLU A 22 -44.90 -21.84 -14.06
N TYR A 23 -44.88 -22.02 -15.39
CA TYR A 23 -45.91 -22.71 -16.20
C TYR A 23 -45.51 -22.69 -17.70
N GLU A 24 -45.64 -23.85 -18.35
CA GLU A 24 -45.22 -24.14 -19.72
C GLU A 24 -46.04 -23.45 -20.83
N GLY A 25 -45.40 -23.21 -21.98
CA GLY A 25 -46.05 -22.68 -23.18
C GLY A 25 -45.11 -22.54 -24.38
N ASP A 26 -44.83 -23.68 -24.99
CA ASP A 26 -44.22 -23.94 -26.31
C ASP A 26 -44.45 -22.87 -27.41
N ARG A 27 -43.36 -22.31 -27.99
CA ARG A 27 -43.19 -22.05 -29.44
C ARG A 27 -41.84 -21.43 -29.85
N ALA A 28 -41.16 -22.24 -30.67
CA ALA A 28 -40.09 -22.06 -31.64
C ALA A 28 -39.58 -20.66 -32.11
N ASP A 29 -38.27 -20.68 -32.42
CA ASP A 29 -37.52 -19.95 -33.46
C ASP A 29 -37.19 -18.45 -33.27
N LYS A 30 -35.96 -18.19 -32.78
CA LYS A 30 -34.87 -17.66 -33.64
C LYS A 30 -33.54 -17.57 -32.90
N ALA A 31 -32.56 -18.31 -33.42
CA ALA A 31 -31.15 -18.25 -33.05
C ALA A 31 -30.57 -16.84 -33.28
N HIS A 32 -29.98 -16.26 -32.23
CA HIS A 32 -28.95 -15.24 -32.36
C HIS A 32 -27.66 -15.79 -31.76
N ASP A 33 -26.73 -16.02 -32.68
CA ASP A 33 -25.43 -16.63 -32.51
C ASP A 33 -24.52 -15.80 -31.60
N ASP A 34 -24.02 -16.48 -30.58
CA ASP A 34 -23.21 -15.97 -29.48
C ASP A 34 -21.74 -16.16 -29.87
N SER A 35 -21.21 -15.21 -30.66
CA SER A 35 -19.80 -15.22 -31.07
C SER A 35 -18.93 -14.39 -30.12
N SER A 36 -18.39 -15.08 -29.12
CA SER A 36 -17.00 -14.98 -28.65
C SER A 36 -16.36 -13.58 -28.67
N ARG A 37 -16.77 -12.72 -27.75
CA ARG A 37 -16.07 -11.47 -27.44
C ARG A 37 -14.75 -11.79 -26.72
N SER A 38 -13.66 -11.90 -27.48
CA SER A 38 -12.31 -12.00 -26.94
C SER A 38 -11.96 -10.74 -26.11
N PRO A 39 -11.24 -10.89 -24.99
CA PRO A 39 -10.86 -9.74 -24.16
C PRO A 39 -9.91 -8.83 -24.95
N GLN A 40 -10.30 -7.56 -25.12
CA GLN A 40 -9.43 -6.52 -25.68
C GLN A 40 -8.57 -5.89 -24.57
N VAL A 41 -7.25 -5.94 -24.74
CA VAL A 41 -6.29 -5.23 -23.89
C VAL A 41 -6.01 -3.87 -24.50
N THR A 42 -6.48 -2.80 -23.86
CA THR A 42 -6.13 -1.43 -24.24
C THR A 42 -4.77 -1.09 -23.65
N ARG A 43 -3.78 -0.85 -24.51
CA ARG A 43 -2.43 -0.44 -24.09
C ARG A 43 -2.50 1.02 -23.64
N LEU A 44 -2.37 1.27 -22.35
CA LEU A 44 -2.35 2.62 -21.80
C LEU A 44 -1.08 3.36 -22.23
N GLU A 45 -1.26 4.53 -22.83
CA GLU A 45 -0.19 5.48 -23.13
C GLU A 45 0.37 6.03 -21.81
N TYR A 46 1.50 5.50 -21.37
CA TYR A 46 2.28 6.06 -20.27
C TYR A 46 3.66 6.49 -20.79
N PRO A 47 4.24 7.55 -20.20
CA PRO A 47 5.58 8.00 -20.56
C PRO A 47 6.59 6.86 -20.39
N SER A 48 7.38 6.62 -21.44
CA SER A 48 8.37 5.55 -21.50
C SER A 48 9.58 5.83 -20.60
N ARG A 49 9.81 7.10 -20.24
CA ARG A 49 10.89 7.51 -19.36
C ARG A 49 10.58 8.82 -18.66
N VAL A 50 10.85 8.88 -17.36
CA VAL A 50 10.82 10.10 -16.55
C VAL A 50 12.25 10.41 -16.14
N THR A 51 12.74 11.60 -16.51
CA THR A 51 14.07 12.06 -16.10
C THR A 51 13.94 13.31 -15.24
N LEU A 52 14.55 13.30 -14.06
CA LEU A 52 14.59 14.44 -13.13
C LEU A 52 15.92 15.18 -13.31
N GLY A 53 15.86 16.42 -13.79
CA GLY A 53 17.03 17.28 -13.96
C GLY A 53 16.87 18.63 -13.23
N PRO A 54 17.93 19.47 -13.19
CA PRO A 54 17.89 20.77 -12.51
C PRO A 54 16.83 21.74 -13.08
N ASN A 55 16.31 21.47 -14.27
CA ASN A 55 15.25 22.25 -14.93
C ASN A 55 13.83 21.65 -14.74
N GLY A 56 13.66 20.66 -13.86
CA GLY A 56 12.38 20.00 -13.60
C GLY A 56 12.25 18.60 -14.23
N VAL A 57 11.00 18.14 -14.37
CA VAL A 57 10.65 16.79 -14.86
C VAL A 57 10.57 16.80 -16.39
N GLN A 58 11.35 15.95 -17.06
CA GLN A 58 11.18 15.65 -18.49
C GLN A 58 10.50 14.29 -18.67
N LEU A 59 9.43 14.29 -19.47
CA LEU A 59 8.62 13.13 -19.84
C LEU A 59 8.88 12.80 -21.30
N GLU A 60 9.50 11.66 -21.58
CA GLU A 60 9.58 11.10 -22.93
C GLU A 60 8.42 10.12 -23.15
N GLN A 61 7.67 10.32 -24.24
CA GLN A 61 6.56 9.44 -24.65
C GLN A 61 6.99 8.32 -25.60
N VAL A 62 8.19 8.39 -26.17
CA VAL A 62 8.62 7.43 -27.19
C VAL A 62 9.39 6.28 -26.53
N PRO A 63 8.94 5.02 -26.65
CA PRO A 63 9.71 3.89 -26.16
C PRO A 63 11.10 3.86 -26.83
N PRO A 64 12.20 3.74 -26.08
CA PRO A 64 13.52 3.64 -26.70
C PRO A 64 13.55 2.42 -27.62
N LYS A 65 14.01 2.62 -28.86
CA LYS A 65 14.18 1.55 -29.84
C LYS A 65 15.28 0.62 -29.33
N ALA A 66 14.92 -0.57 -28.85
CA ALA A 66 15.87 -1.55 -28.36
C ALA A 66 16.88 -1.90 -29.48
N SER A 67 18.14 -1.53 -29.30
CA SER A 67 19.22 -1.76 -30.27
C SER A 67 19.97 -3.08 -30.07
N ALA A 68 19.55 -3.90 -29.08
CA ALA A 68 20.19 -5.18 -28.80
C ALA A 68 19.15 -6.20 -28.36
N SER A 69 18.81 -7.12 -29.27
CA SER A 69 18.15 -8.38 -28.91
C SER A 69 19.26 -9.41 -28.65
N PRO A 70 19.24 -10.12 -27.51
CA PRO A 70 20.20 -11.19 -27.22
C PRO A 70 19.90 -12.49 -27.99
N PHE A 71 18.89 -12.48 -28.87
CA PHE A 71 18.49 -13.64 -29.65
C PHE A 71 19.11 -13.59 -31.07
N PRO A 72 20.05 -14.49 -31.38
CA PRO A 72 20.62 -14.57 -32.71
C PRO A 72 19.61 -15.22 -33.65
N GLY A 73 19.19 -14.47 -34.68
CA GLY A 73 18.68 -15.00 -35.95
C GLY A 73 17.24 -15.50 -35.97
N THR A 74 16.35 -14.77 -36.63
CA THR A 74 15.86 -15.09 -37.99
C THR A 74 14.76 -14.11 -38.38
N ASN A 75 15.01 -13.41 -39.50
CA ASN A 75 14.02 -12.59 -40.18
C ASN A 75 12.92 -13.50 -40.74
N ALA A 76 11.69 -13.32 -40.28
CA ALA A 76 10.45 -13.28 -41.08
C ALA A 76 9.23 -13.48 -40.17
N PRO A 77 8.18 -12.65 -40.28
CA PRO A 77 6.90 -12.95 -39.63
C PRO A 77 6.14 -13.96 -40.49
N PRO A 78 5.72 -15.14 -39.99
CA PRO A 78 4.80 -16.00 -40.71
C PRO A 78 3.37 -15.80 -40.20
N LYS A 79 2.52 -15.54 -41.19
CA LYS A 79 1.06 -15.46 -41.20
C LYS A 79 0.34 -16.41 -40.23
N GLU A 80 -0.68 -15.87 -39.59
CA GLU A 80 -1.78 -16.59 -38.94
C GLU A 80 -2.37 -17.65 -39.86
N THR A 81 -2.46 -18.89 -39.38
CA THR A 81 -3.47 -19.84 -39.88
C THR A 81 -3.89 -20.79 -38.76
N HIS A 82 -5.20 -20.75 -38.53
CA HIS A 82 -6.03 -21.56 -37.66
C HIS A 82 -5.82 -23.08 -37.85
N ASN A 83 -5.70 -23.84 -36.76
CA ASN A 83 -6.50 -25.04 -36.44
C ASN A 83 -5.89 -25.83 -35.28
N GLY A 84 -6.75 -26.21 -34.34
CA GLY A 84 -6.38 -26.66 -33.00
C GLY A 84 -5.91 -28.10 -32.88
N SER A 85 -5.40 -28.42 -31.70
CA SER A 85 -5.82 -29.57 -30.89
C SER A 85 -5.04 -29.56 -29.57
N VAL A 86 -5.77 -29.85 -28.50
CA VAL A 86 -5.35 -29.86 -27.09
C VAL A 86 -4.68 -31.19 -26.76
N ALA A 87 -3.57 -31.17 -26.02
CA ALA A 87 -3.21 -32.28 -25.13
C ALA A 87 -2.33 -31.80 -23.96
N VAL A 88 -2.84 -32.08 -22.77
CA VAL A 88 -2.32 -31.79 -21.42
C VAL A 88 -1.40 -32.93 -20.96
N ALA A 89 -0.28 -32.63 -20.28
CA ALA A 89 0.34 -33.49 -19.25
C ALA A 89 1.48 -32.72 -18.54
N ARG A 90 1.29 -32.23 -17.31
CA ARG A 90 1.62 -32.85 -15.99
C ARG A 90 3.12 -33.06 -15.70
N CYS A 91 3.67 -32.24 -14.79
CA CYS A 91 4.84 -32.56 -13.95
C CYS A 91 4.48 -33.65 -12.90
N PRO A 92 5.47 -34.36 -12.29
CA PRO A 92 5.95 -33.90 -10.97
C PRO A 92 7.41 -34.25 -10.59
N ILE A 93 7.79 -33.63 -9.47
CA ILE A 93 9.05 -33.63 -8.70
C ILE A 93 9.31 -34.99 -8.03
N LYS A 94 10.59 -35.37 -7.81
CA LYS A 94 10.98 -36.46 -6.91
C LYS A 94 12.17 -36.06 -6.03
N GLU A 95 11.94 -36.04 -4.71
CA GLU A 95 12.93 -36.03 -3.63
C GLU A 95 13.22 -37.47 -3.16
N GLU A 96 14.44 -37.75 -2.70
CA GLU A 96 14.82 -38.77 -1.68
C GLU A 96 16.32 -38.55 -1.33
N SER A 97 16.73 -38.12 -0.13
CA SER A 97 16.91 -38.85 1.15
C SER A 97 18.34 -39.37 1.43
N SER A 98 19.22 -38.51 1.97
CA SER A 98 20.08 -38.60 3.21
C SER A 98 20.88 -39.90 3.62
N PRO A 99 21.63 -39.98 4.77
CA PRO A 99 23.11 -39.86 4.88
C PRO A 99 23.84 -40.94 5.77
N ALA A 100 25.19 -40.90 5.89
CA ALA A 100 26.06 -41.34 7.04
C ALA A 100 27.55 -41.39 6.59
N GLU A 101 28.48 -40.55 7.09
CA GLU A 101 29.34 -40.63 8.30
C GLU A 101 30.54 -41.62 8.29
N HIS A 102 31.68 -41.10 8.81
CA HIS A 102 32.99 -41.68 9.21
C HIS A 102 34.17 -41.12 8.35
N GLY A 103 35.25 -40.55 8.88
CA GLY A 103 35.68 -40.24 10.25
C GLY A 103 37.17 -39.83 10.23
N THR A 104 37.51 -38.85 11.08
CA THR A 104 38.77 -38.69 11.84
C THR A 104 40.13 -38.43 11.12
N GLY A 105 40.77 -37.30 11.47
CA GLY A 105 42.23 -37.14 11.43
C GLY A 105 42.74 -35.69 11.29
N ALA A 106 42.93 -34.97 12.39
CA ALA A 106 43.54 -33.62 12.48
C ALA A 106 44.96 -33.69 13.12
N PRO A 107 45.62 -32.58 13.54
CA PRO A 107 46.35 -31.57 12.75
C PRO A 107 47.79 -31.26 13.30
N LYS A 108 48.52 -30.31 12.67
CA LYS A 108 49.74 -29.53 13.11
C LYS A 108 50.84 -29.57 12.03
N ALA A 109 51.70 -28.57 11.81
CA ALA A 109 51.85 -27.17 12.18
C ALA A 109 53.14 -26.66 11.46
N THR A 110 53.23 -25.36 11.15
CA THR A 110 54.47 -24.54 10.97
C THR A 110 55.47 -24.95 9.86
N SER A 111 56.08 -24.09 9.04
CA SER A 111 56.54 -22.71 9.20
C SER A 111 57.06 -22.13 7.86
N ASN A 112 56.93 -20.80 7.72
CA ASN A 112 57.83 -19.82 7.06
C ASN A 112 58.31 -20.00 5.61
N SER A 113 57.99 -19.00 4.75
CA SER A 113 58.96 -18.29 3.90
C SER A 113 58.29 -17.18 3.06
N THR A 114 58.57 -15.93 3.44
CA THR A 114 59.05 -14.81 2.59
C THR A 114 58.52 -14.65 1.16
N GLY A 115 57.90 -13.49 0.88
CA GLY A 115 57.78 -12.95 -0.49
C GLY A 115 56.77 -11.82 -0.70
N ASN A 116 57.30 -10.59 -0.82
CA ASN A 116 56.75 -9.45 -1.58
C ASN A 116 55.55 -8.64 -1.04
N THR A 117 55.92 -7.57 -0.35
CA THR A 117 55.33 -6.23 -0.37
C THR A 117 54.99 -5.73 -1.78
N ALA A 118 53.70 -5.45 -2.04
CA ALA A 118 53.19 -4.24 -2.71
C ALA A 118 51.69 -4.41 -3.06
N GLY A 119 50.83 -3.50 -2.61
CA GLY A 119 49.58 -3.18 -3.32
C GLY A 119 48.31 -3.96 -2.97
N ARG A 120 47.95 -4.12 -1.69
CA ARG A 120 46.63 -4.68 -1.32
C ARG A 120 46.08 -4.15 0.00
N ARG A 121 45.75 -2.86 0.02
CA ARG A 121 44.90 -2.21 1.03
C ARG A 121 44.13 -1.16 0.24
N ASP A 122 42.85 -1.40 -0.03
CA ASP A 122 41.84 -0.34 -0.31
C ASP A 122 40.48 -0.88 -0.81
N GLU A 123 40.29 -2.19 -1.01
CA GLU A 123 39.00 -2.68 -1.57
C GLU A 123 37.97 -3.15 -0.51
N ASP A 124 38.38 -3.38 0.73
CA ASP A 124 37.49 -3.87 1.80
C ASP A 124 36.94 -2.75 2.72
N GLN A 125 37.40 -1.51 2.56
CA GLN A 125 36.97 -0.37 3.38
C GLN A 125 35.86 0.47 2.73
N GLU A 126 35.69 0.41 1.40
CA GLU A 126 34.68 1.21 0.66
C GLU A 126 33.30 0.54 0.57
N ARG A 127 33.16 -0.72 1.02
CA ARG A 127 31.89 -1.46 0.93
C ARG A 127 30.97 -1.29 2.15
N MET A 128 31.41 -0.55 3.16
CA MET A 128 30.70 -0.41 4.44
C MET A 128 29.97 0.93 4.59
N ASP A 129 30.07 1.84 3.63
CA ASP A 129 29.51 3.20 3.73
C ASP A 129 28.15 3.34 3.02
N THR A 130 27.84 2.48 2.05
CA THR A 130 26.63 2.65 1.22
C THR A 130 25.33 2.25 1.91
N THR A 131 25.39 1.47 3.00
CA THR A 131 24.19 1.06 3.76
C THR A 131 23.85 2.01 4.90
N ASP A 132 24.79 2.86 5.31
CA ASP A 132 24.60 3.76 6.44
C ASP A 132 23.62 4.89 6.10
N ASP A 133 23.72 5.42 4.88
CA ASP A 133 22.86 6.49 4.38
C ASP A 133 21.39 6.05 4.27
N ASP A 134 21.12 4.79 3.92
CA ASP A 134 19.76 4.28 3.72
C ASP A 134 18.93 4.25 5.02
N GLU A 135 19.53 3.85 6.15
CA GLU A 135 18.81 3.79 7.44
C GLU A 135 18.45 5.20 7.94
N ASP A 136 19.35 6.16 7.77
CA ASP A 136 19.11 7.55 8.18
C ASP A 136 18.02 8.19 7.33
N LEU A 137 18.07 8.01 6.00
CA LEU A 137 17.03 8.47 5.09
C LEU A 137 15.66 7.85 5.41
N LEU A 138 15.61 6.55 5.71
CA LEU A 138 14.38 5.87 6.11
C LEU A 138 13.85 6.44 7.43
N TYR A 139 14.70 6.62 8.44
CA TYR A 139 14.30 7.15 9.74
C TYR A 139 13.75 8.57 9.65
N GLU A 140 14.40 9.45 8.88
CA GLU A 140 13.94 10.82 8.64
C GLU A 140 12.58 10.87 7.91
N SER A 141 12.30 9.87 7.08
CA SER A 141 11.05 9.79 6.32
C SER A 141 9.84 9.30 7.13
N LEU A 142 10.05 8.66 8.30
CA LEU A 142 9.00 8.00 9.08
C LEU A 142 7.84 8.90 9.49
N ALA A 143 8.11 10.20 9.71
CA ALA A 143 7.13 11.20 10.12
C ALA A 143 6.90 12.31 9.08
N ARG A 144 7.35 12.12 7.83
CA ARG A 144 7.22 13.15 6.78
C ARG A 144 5.75 13.50 6.52
N ASN A 145 5.41 14.79 6.61
CA ASN A 145 4.03 15.29 6.51
C ASN A 145 3.03 14.62 7.49
N GLY A 146 3.51 13.92 8.50
CA GLY A 146 2.72 13.11 9.41
C GLY A 146 3.14 13.39 10.84
N GLY A 147 3.34 12.34 11.61
CA GLY A 147 3.73 12.51 12.99
C GLY A 147 4.15 11.24 13.70
N ARG A 148 4.38 11.38 15.00
CA ARG A 148 4.71 10.30 15.92
C ARG A 148 3.79 10.38 17.12
N GLU A 149 3.12 9.27 17.44
CA GLU A 149 2.28 9.16 18.63
C GLU A 149 3.05 8.40 19.72
N GLY A 150 3.66 9.16 20.64
CA GLY A 150 4.44 8.62 21.74
C GLY A 150 5.51 7.60 21.30
N SER A 151 5.52 6.45 21.95
CA SER A 151 6.39 5.31 21.62
C SER A 151 5.68 4.23 20.80
N HIS A 152 4.47 4.48 20.30
CA HIS A 152 3.63 3.46 19.70
C HIS A 152 3.88 3.30 18.20
N HIS A 153 3.80 4.40 17.46
CA HIS A 153 3.94 4.38 16.02
C HIS A 153 4.35 5.74 15.46
N TRP A 154 4.91 5.69 14.25
CA TRP A 154 5.06 6.83 13.36
C TRP A 154 4.07 6.71 12.22
N TRP A 155 3.77 7.81 11.58
CA TRP A 155 3.03 7.80 10.33
C TRP A 155 3.48 8.95 9.43
N THR A 156 3.41 8.70 8.13
CA THR A 156 3.76 9.62 7.07
C THR A 156 2.65 9.60 6.03
N GLN A 157 2.49 10.67 5.27
CA GLN A 157 1.45 10.75 4.26
C GLN A 157 1.89 11.53 3.02
N THR A 158 1.28 11.17 1.91
CA THR A 158 1.27 11.95 0.67
C THR A 158 -0.14 12.46 0.40
N GLU A 159 -0.38 12.97 -0.80
CA GLU A 159 -1.73 13.29 -1.26
C GLU A 159 -2.67 12.07 -1.24
N ASP A 160 -2.18 10.91 -1.69
CA ASP A 160 -3.02 9.72 -1.95
C ASP A 160 -2.75 8.55 -1.01
N THR A 161 -1.63 8.57 -0.28
CA THR A 161 -1.20 7.46 0.57
C THR A 161 -0.94 7.88 2.01
N VAL A 162 -1.07 6.90 2.91
CA VAL A 162 -0.62 7.00 4.29
C VAL A 162 0.20 5.75 4.60
N THR A 163 1.30 5.92 5.30
CA THR A 163 2.14 4.81 5.77
C THR A 163 2.25 4.90 7.28
N VAL A 164 1.99 3.80 7.97
CA VAL A 164 2.06 3.69 9.43
C VAL A 164 3.16 2.71 9.81
N SER A 165 4.05 3.11 10.71
CA SER A 165 5.18 2.31 11.16
C SER A 165 5.05 2.03 12.66
N PHE A 166 4.71 0.80 13.03
CA PHE A 166 4.60 0.37 14.43
C PHE A 166 5.93 -0.14 14.95
N LEU A 167 6.30 0.26 16.17
CA LEU A 167 7.43 -0.35 16.86
C LEU A 167 7.04 -1.75 17.34
N VAL A 168 7.77 -2.78 16.90
CA VAL A 168 7.54 -4.18 17.27
C VAL A 168 8.79 -4.76 17.93
N PRO A 169 8.69 -5.89 18.67
CA PRO A 169 9.85 -6.54 19.28
C PRO A 169 10.94 -6.84 18.26
N TRP A 170 12.20 -6.72 18.69
CA TRP A 170 13.38 -6.81 17.83
C TRP A 170 13.45 -8.12 17.03
N GLU A 171 13.07 -9.23 17.66
CA GLU A 171 13.12 -10.58 17.10
C GLU A 171 11.96 -10.90 16.16
N THR A 172 11.03 -9.95 15.95
CA THR A 172 9.84 -10.15 15.12
C THR A 172 10.23 -10.51 13.69
N LYS A 173 9.81 -11.70 13.25
CA LYS A 173 9.92 -12.18 11.87
C LYS A 173 8.54 -12.17 11.21
N SER A 174 8.47 -12.23 9.89
CA SER A 174 7.18 -12.24 9.17
C SER A 174 6.28 -13.39 9.63
N LYS A 175 6.86 -14.58 9.89
CA LYS A 175 6.16 -15.74 10.45
C LYS A 175 5.60 -15.55 11.86
N SER A 176 6.06 -14.53 12.59
CA SER A 176 5.53 -14.19 13.92
C SER A 176 4.25 -13.36 13.82
N VAL A 177 4.00 -12.69 12.69
CA VAL A 177 2.75 -11.98 12.42
C VAL A 177 1.71 -13.02 12.03
N THR A 178 0.89 -13.45 12.98
CA THR A 178 -0.09 -14.53 12.79
C THR A 178 -1.44 -14.05 12.30
N GLU A 179 -1.73 -12.78 12.51
CA GLU A 179 -2.97 -12.15 12.08
C GLU A 179 -2.65 -10.75 11.58
N PHE A 180 -3.15 -10.42 10.40
CA PHE A 180 -3.17 -9.09 9.84
C PHE A 180 -4.53 -8.93 9.18
N ARG A 181 -5.34 -8.00 9.66
CA ARG A 181 -6.68 -7.73 9.12
C ARG A 181 -6.88 -6.24 8.98
N LEU A 182 -7.37 -5.86 7.81
CA LEU A 182 -7.85 -4.53 7.52
C LEU A 182 -9.30 -4.68 7.04
N TYR A 183 -10.25 -4.11 7.77
CA TYR A 183 -11.67 -4.29 7.49
C TYR A 183 -12.46 -3.05 7.87
N GLU A 184 -13.67 -2.94 7.33
CA GLU A 184 -14.59 -1.86 7.64
C GLU A 184 -15.64 -2.32 8.65
N ALA A 185 -15.85 -1.55 9.71
CA ALA A 185 -16.90 -1.81 10.70
C ALA A 185 -17.54 -0.51 11.19
N ARG A 186 -18.72 -0.61 11.78
CA ARG A 186 -19.43 0.56 12.34
C ARG A 186 -18.60 1.21 13.44
N SER A 187 -18.57 2.55 13.44
CA SER A 187 -17.81 3.29 14.45
C SER A 187 -18.24 2.92 15.87
N THR A 188 -17.29 2.48 16.67
CA THR A 188 -17.50 2.22 18.11
C THR A 188 -17.68 3.51 18.90
N THR A 189 -17.17 4.63 18.39
CA THR A 189 -17.19 5.94 19.07
C THR A 189 -18.43 6.77 18.79
N ALA A 190 -19.18 6.45 17.73
CA ALA A 190 -20.43 7.12 17.37
C ALA A 190 -21.43 6.07 16.86
N PRO A 191 -21.98 5.21 17.76
CA PRO A 191 -22.83 4.08 17.35
C PRO A 191 -24.14 4.51 16.67
N GLU A 192 -24.58 5.76 16.88
CA GLU A 192 -25.73 6.36 16.20
C GLU A 192 -25.41 6.81 14.76
N SER A 193 -24.13 6.87 14.40
CA SER A 193 -23.71 7.23 13.06
C SER A 193 -23.54 5.97 12.22
N GLU A 194 -24.16 5.95 11.05
CA GLU A 194 -23.92 4.92 10.01
C GLU A 194 -22.50 5.00 9.40
N LEU A 195 -21.65 5.88 9.94
CA LEU A 195 -20.25 6.00 9.56
C LEU A 195 -19.51 4.71 9.90
N HIS A 196 -19.10 4.03 8.84
CA HIS A 196 -18.16 2.95 8.94
C HIS A 196 -16.73 3.51 9.02
N GLN A 197 -15.86 2.79 9.72
CA GLN A 197 -14.46 3.13 9.92
C GLN A 197 -13.61 1.91 9.58
N ALA A 198 -12.42 2.17 9.05
CA ALA A 198 -11.45 1.12 8.80
C ALA A 198 -10.73 0.75 10.11
N HIS A 199 -10.71 -0.54 10.41
CA HIS A 199 -10.02 -1.14 11.54
C HIS A 199 -8.79 -1.89 11.06
N LEU A 200 -7.68 -1.70 11.77
CA LEU A 200 -6.44 -2.45 11.62
C LEU A 200 -6.24 -3.34 12.83
N GLU A 201 -6.12 -4.64 12.61
CA GLU A 201 -5.81 -5.63 13.63
C GLU A 201 -4.55 -6.41 13.23
N ILE A 202 -3.59 -6.45 14.15
CA ILE A 202 -2.33 -7.19 13.98
C ILE A 202 -2.05 -7.99 15.25
N THR A 203 -1.83 -9.30 15.09
CA THR A 203 -1.37 -10.16 16.18
C THR A 203 0.03 -10.68 15.88
N ILE A 204 0.96 -10.44 16.80
CA ILE A 204 2.36 -10.87 16.71
C ILE A 204 2.67 -11.83 17.85
N LEU A 205 3.08 -13.05 17.53
CA LEU A 205 3.61 -14.00 18.52
C LEU A 205 5.05 -13.63 18.88
N VAL A 206 5.22 -13.11 20.09
CA VAL A 206 6.53 -12.74 20.62
C VAL A 206 7.10 -13.95 21.35
N PRO A 207 8.23 -14.52 20.89
CA PRO A 207 8.91 -15.55 21.65
C PRO A 207 9.24 -15.01 23.05
N PRO A 208 9.34 -15.87 24.07
CA PRO A 208 9.89 -15.48 25.36
C PRO A 208 11.36 -15.06 25.16
N ALA A 209 11.58 -13.79 24.83
CA ALA A 209 12.91 -13.23 24.70
C ALA A 209 13.60 -13.38 26.06
N CYS A 210 14.81 -13.96 26.02
CA CYS A 210 15.64 -14.38 27.13
C CYS A 210 15.63 -13.43 28.33
N LEU A 211 14.63 -13.56 29.21
CA LEU A 211 14.87 -13.29 30.62
C LEU A 211 15.87 -14.37 31.02
N MET A 212 17.13 -13.98 31.16
CA MET A 212 18.14 -14.73 31.91
C MET A 212 17.63 -14.85 33.35
N SER A 213 16.62 -15.69 33.56
CA SER A 213 16.23 -16.13 34.88
C SER A 213 17.16 -17.27 35.21
N ALA A 214 18.14 -17.00 36.08
CA ALA A 214 19.08 -17.98 36.60
C ALA A 214 18.40 -19.08 37.45
N SER A 215 17.07 -19.04 37.61
CA SER A 215 16.28 -20.11 38.21
C SER A 215 15.57 -20.90 37.12
N GLY A 216 15.82 -22.21 37.05
CA GLY A 216 15.24 -23.16 36.08
C GLY A 216 13.73 -23.35 36.19
N GLY A 217 12.96 -22.27 36.03
CA GLY A 217 11.52 -22.30 35.84
C GLY A 217 11.16 -22.69 34.40
N PRO A 218 9.96 -23.25 34.18
CA PRO A 218 9.50 -23.66 32.85
C PRO A 218 9.53 -22.48 31.88
N SER A 219 10.01 -22.73 30.66
CA SER A 219 10.04 -21.77 29.54
C SER A 219 8.69 -21.06 29.43
N ALA A 220 8.66 -19.74 29.64
CA ALA A 220 7.45 -18.95 29.45
C ALA A 220 6.89 -19.19 28.04
N SER A 221 5.58 -19.42 27.91
CA SER A 221 4.95 -19.53 26.59
C SER A 221 5.01 -18.20 25.86
N ALA A 222 5.14 -18.23 24.53
CA ALA A 222 5.04 -17.02 23.71
C ALA A 222 3.77 -16.22 24.03
N ALA A 223 3.90 -14.90 24.16
CA ALA A 223 2.78 -14.00 24.45
C ALA A 223 2.37 -13.25 23.17
N PRO A 224 1.07 -13.17 22.85
CA PRO A 224 0.61 -12.42 21.68
C PRO A 224 0.62 -10.91 21.98
N LEU A 225 1.38 -10.15 21.20
CA LEU A 225 1.24 -8.70 21.10
C LEU A 225 0.10 -8.40 20.13
N ARG A 226 -0.96 -7.73 20.61
CA ARG A 226 -2.11 -7.33 19.79
C ARG A 226 -2.10 -5.82 19.57
N ILE A 227 -2.16 -5.41 18.31
CA ILE A 227 -2.33 -4.02 17.90
C ILE A 227 -3.71 -3.93 17.28
N HIS A 228 -4.58 -3.13 17.88
CA HIS A 228 -5.88 -2.79 17.32
C HIS A 228 -5.99 -1.29 17.23
N GLN A 229 -6.22 -0.78 16.03
CA GLN A 229 -6.36 0.65 15.78
C GLN A 229 -7.52 0.93 14.81
N VAL A 230 -8.11 2.11 14.94
CA VAL A 230 -9.21 2.58 14.09
C VAL A 230 -8.78 3.84 13.37
N PHE A 231 -8.77 3.80 12.04
CA PHE A 231 -8.38 4.95 11.25
C PHE A 231 -9.34 6.11 11.43
N ARG A 232 -8.79 7.32 11.54
CA ARG A 232 -9.60 8.53 11.66
C ARG A 232 -10.39 8.85 10.39
N TYR A 233 -9.82 8.49 9.25
CA TYR A 233 -10.29 8.80 7.91
C TYR A 233 -10.39 7.52 7.06
N PRO A 234 -11.25 7.51 6.02
CA PRO A 234 -11.42 6.33 5.18
C PRO A 234 -10.18 5.99 4.36
N VAL A 235 -9.95 4.70 4.16
CA VAL A 235 -8.88 4.12 3.35
C VAL A 235 -9.48 3.13 2.37
N LYS A 236 -8.83 2.92 1.22
CA LYS A 236 -9.27 1.92 0.24
C LYS A 236 -8.99 0.52 0.78
N LEU A 237 -10.01 -0.34 0.72
CA LEU A 237 -9.97 -1.71 1.24
C LEU A 237 -10.15 -2.79 0.15
N SER A 238 -9.87 -2.48 -1.11
CA SER A 238 -9.90 -3.49 -2.17
C SER A 238 -8.82 -4.54 -1.94
N GLU A 239 -9.14 -5.81 -2.19
CA GLU A 239 -8.25 -6.96 -1.95
C GLU A 239 -6.86 -6.78 -2.56
N ASP A 240 -6.79 -6.31 -3.81
CA ASP A 240 -5.53 -6.02 -4.52
C ASP A 240 -4.62 -4.98 -3.83
N LEU A 241 -5.18 -4.13 -2.97
CA LEU A 241 -4.43 -3.11 -2.24
C LEU A 241 -4.04 -3.58 -0.84
N ILE A 242 -4.76 -4.55 -0.28
CA ILE A 242 -4.49 -5.10 1.06
C ILE A 242 -3.43 -6.19 0.96
N ASP A 243 -3.42 -6.98 -0.11
CA ASP A 243 -2.36 -7.95 -0.33
C ASP A 243 -1.02 -7.24 -0.51
N GLY A 244 -0.01 -7.66 0.24
CA GLY A 244 1.31 -7.02 0.25
C GLY A 244 1.36 -5.60 0.84
N CYS A 245 0.31 -5.10 1.49
CA CYS A 245 0.28 -3.73 2.04
C CYS A 245 1.19 -3.51 3.24
N TRP A 246 1.83 -4.54 3.78
CA TRP A 246 2.69 -4.43 4.95
C TRP A 246 4.02 -5.13 4.76
N GLN A 247 5.03 -4.66 5.49
CA GLN A 247 6.38 -5.21 5.48
C GLN A 247 7.10 -4.94 6.80
N LEU A 248 8.12 -5.74 7.11
CA LEU A 248 8.95 -5.55 8.29
C LEU A 248 10.27 -4.88 7.92
N HIS A 249 10.54 -3.72 8.51
CA HIS A 249 11.79 -2.99 8.36
C HIS A 249 12.73 -3.28 9.54
N PHE A 250 14.02 -3.27 9.27
CA PHE A 250 15.08 -3.50 10.24
C PHE A 250 16.07 -2.34 10.17
N MET A 251 16.24 -1.64 11.28
CA MET A 251 17.11 -0.47 11.40
C MET A 251 18.14 -0.74 12.52
N PRO A 252 19.25 -1.43 12.21
CA PRO A 252 20.23 -1.87 13.19
C PRO A 252 20.96 -0.76 13.92
N ARG A 253 21.29 0.35 13.27
CA ARG A 253 22.03 1.45 13.90
C ARG A 253 21.19 2.11 15.00
N ARG A 254 19.86 2.11 14.82
CA ARG A 254 18.88 2.69 15.75
C ARG A 254 18.22 1.65 16.67
N HIS A 255 18.55 0.36 16.52
CA HIS A 255 17.91 -0.74 17.23
C HIS A 255 16.37 -0.75 17.10
N LEU A 256 15.85 -0.42 15.91
CA LEU A 256 14.41 -0.42 15.64
C LEU A 256 14.00 -1.59 14.76
N ARG A 257 12.91 -2.24 15.16
CA ARG A 257 12.15 -3.17 14.32
C ARG A 257 10.78 -2.57 14.09
N LEU A 258 10.43 -2.35 12.83
CA LEU A 258 9.21 -1.66 12.45
C LEU A 258 8.31 -2.57 11.62
N LEU A 259 7.03 -2.64 11.96
CA LEU A 259 6.00 -3.15 11.06
C LEU A 259 5.37 -1.96 10.34
N VAL A 260 5.64 -1.88 9.05
CA VAL A 260 5.23 -0.78 8.19
C VAL A 260 4.02 -1.21 7.38
N VAL A 261 2.94 -0.44 7.44
CA VAL A 261 1.69 -0.65 6.71
C VAL A 261 1.48 0.54 5.77
N GLN A 262 1.38 0.28 4.47
CA GLN A 262 1.16 1.28 3.44
C GLN A 262 -0.27 1.17 2.91
N LEU A 263 -1.03 2.26 2.98
CA LEU A 263 -2.44 2.31 2.63
C LEU A 263 -2.72 3.45 1.66
N PHE A 264 -3.80 3.29 0.90
CA PHE A 264 -4.32 4.32 0.02
C PHE A 264 -5.51 5.01 0.67
N LYS A 265 -5.51 6.34 0.61
CA LYS A 265 -6.62 7.17 1.08
C LYS A 265 -7.82 7.01 0.15
N GLU A 266 -9.01 7.03 0.70
CA GLU A 266 -10.21 7.14 -0.11
C GLU A 266 -10.39 8.59 -0.61
N PRO A 267 -10.70 8.81 -1.90
CA PRO A 267 -10.92 10.16 -2.41
C PRO A 267 -12.18 10.78 -1.81
N VAL A 268 -12.06 12.01 -1.28
CA VAL A 268 -13.22 12.76 -0.73
C VAL A 268 -14.07 13.41 -1.82
N GLY A 269 -13.49 13.63 -3.00
CA GLY A 269 -14.16 14.23 -4.15
C GLY A 269 -13.18 14.50 -5.28
N LEU A 270 -13.69 14.67 -6.50
CA LEU A 270 -12.86 14.97 -7.67
C LEU A 270 -12.08 16.28 -7.47
N GLY A 271 -10.74 16.19 -7.52
CA GLY A 271 -9.84 17.33 -7.33
C GLY A 271 -9.67 17.81 -5.90
N MET A 272 -10.20 17.07 -4.91
CA MET A 272 -10.02 17.36 -3.49
C MET A 272 -8.98 16.43 -2.87
N THR A 273 -8.05 16.99 -2.11
CA THR A 273 -7.06 16.23 -1.36
C THR A 273 -7.31 16.37 0.14
N LEU A 274 -7.45 15.23 0.81
CA LEU A 274 -7.56 15.18 2.26
C LEU A 274 -6.18 14.94 2.89
N TRP A 275 -5.67 15.98 3.54
CA TRP A 275 -4.51 15.88 4.42
C TRP A 275 -4.97 15.53 5.81
N TRP A 276 -4.45 14.44 6.35
CA TRP A 276 -4.83 13.94 7.67
C TRP A 276 -4.13 14.77 8.74
N ASP A 277 -4.82 15.07 9.84
CA ASP A 277 -4.26 15.71 11.03
C ASP A 277 -3.72 14.67 12.05
N ARG A 278 -4.27 13.46 11.99
CA ARG A 278 -3.93 12.29 12.81
C ARG A 278 -4.19 11.00 12.04
N CYS A 279 -3.56 9.89 12.45
CA CYS A 279 -3.72 8.61 11.78
C CYS A 279 -4.92 7.84 12.33
N PHE A 280 -5.00 7.71 13.65
CA PHE A 280 -6.02 6.95 14.34
C PHE A 280 -6.95 7.85 15.15
N VAL A 281 -8.14 7.34 15.45
CA VAL A 281 -9.12 8.01 16.31
C VAL A 281 -8.57 8.20 17.73
N THR A 282 -7.74 7.26 18.18
CA THR A 282 -7.11 7.21 19.52
C THR A 282 -5.90 8.12 19.66
N ASP A 283 -5.37 8.68 18.56
CA ASP A 283 -4.21 9.57 18.60
C ASP A 283 -4.55 10.84 19.38
N THR A 284 -3.76 11.10 20.42
CA THR A 284 -3.91 12.26 21.30
C THR A 284 -3.06 13.43 20.82
N THR A 285 -1.88 13.16 20.26
CA THR A 285 -1.01 14.20 19.71
C THR A 285 -1.52 14.56 18.33
N SER A 286 -2.18 15.72 18.23
CA SER A 286 -2.44 16.32 16.92
C SER A 286 -1.11 16.87 16.39
N VAL A 287 -0.30 16.01 15.75
CA VAL A 287 1.07 16.37 15.34
C VAL A 287 1.05 17.47 14.27
N ILE A 288 -0.03 17.56 13.50
CA ILE A 288 -0.22 18.59 12.48
C ILE A 288 -1.31 19.55 12.95
N ALA A 289 -0.91 20.62 13.63
CA ALA A 289 -1.82 21.69 14.04
C ALA A 289 -2.45 22.43 12.84
N ASP A 290 -1.71 22.53 11.73
CA ASP A 290 -2.18 23.16 10.49
C ASP A 290 -1.78 22.34 9.26
N THR A 291 -2.75 21.63 8.67
CA THR A 291 -2.53 20.85 7.44
C THR A 291 -2.23 21.74 6.22
N GLN A 292 -2.43 23.05 6.29
CA GLN A 292 -2.01 24.00 5.25
C GLN A 292 -0.50 24.25 5.29
N ALA A 293 0.16 24.00 6.43
CA ALA A 293 1.58 24.23 6.61
C ALA A 293 2.46 23.14 5.96
N ILE A 294 1.87 22.00 5.58
CA ILE A 294 2.54 20.82 5.01
C ILE A 294 3.33 21.21 3.75
N PRO A 295 4.66 20.97 3.68
CA PRO A 295 5.50 21.38 2.56
C PRO A 295 5.05 20.86 1.20
N ASP A 296 4.67 19.58 1.11
CA ASP A 296 4.24 18.97 -0.15
C ASP A 296 2.92 19.60 -0.66
N ARG A 297 2.03 19.99 0.26
CA ARG A 297 0.82 20.75 -0.07
C ARG A 297 1.15 22.14 -0.59
N LYS A 298 2.05 22.88 0.09
CA LYS A 298 2.48 24.22 -0.32
C LYS A 298 3.10 24.20 -1.71
N ARG A 299 4.05 23.29 -1.95
CA ARG A 299 4.70 23.12 -3.25
C ARG A 299 3.70 22.85 -4.36
N ARG A 300 2.67 22.02 -4.11
CA ARG A 300 1.62 21.74 -5.11
C ARG A 300 0.75 22.96 -5.39
N MET A 301 0.38 23.72 -4.35
CA MET A 301 -0.38 24.96 -4.51
C MET A 301 0.41 25.99 -5.33
N GLU A 302 1.70 26.15 -5.04
CA GLU A 302 2.60 27.04 -5.77
C GLU A 302 2.81 26.62 -7.23
N ALA A 303 2.89 25.31 -7.49
CA ALA A 303 3.09 24.76 -8.83
C ALA A 303 1.83 24.82 -9.73
N THR A 304 0.64 25.03 -9.16
CA THR A 304 -0.62 25.01 -9.90
C THR A 304 -1.17 26.43 -10.09
N PRO A 305 -1.09 27.03 -11.28
CA PRO A 305 -1.61 28.37 -11.55
C PRO A 305 -3.12 28.46 -11.23
N GLY A 306 -3.53 29.51 -10.52
CA GLY A 306 -4.93 29.72 -10.12
C GLY A 306 -5.45 28.80 -9.01
N SER A 307 -4.61 27.93 -8.44
CA SER A 307 -5.02 27.03 -7.34
C SER A 307 -5.47 27.77 -6.09
N LYS A 308 -4.79 28.89 -5.77
CA LYS A 308 -5.14 29.74 -4.62
C LYS A 308 -6.51 30.37 -4.79
N GLU A 309 -6.79 30.93 -5.97
CA GLU A 309 -8.09 31.52 -6.31
C GLU A 309 -9.19 30.44 -6.32
N LYS A 310 -8.93 29.27 -6.92
CA LYS A 310 -9.86 28.13 -6.85
C LYS A 310 -10.12 27.71 -5.40
N ALA A 311 -9.09 27.60 -4.57
CA ALA A 311 -9.24 27.22 -3.16
C ALA A 311 -10.00 28.28 -2.33
N GLU A 312 -9.83 29.57 -2.63
CA GLU A 312 -10.63 30.64 -2.04
C GLU A 312 -12.09 30.59 -2.50
N GLN A 313 -12.33 30.37 -3.79
CA GLN A 313 -13.66 30.20 -4.35
C GLN A 313 -14.38 28.97 -3.77
N PHE A 314 -13.67 27.83 -3.65
CA PHE A 314 -14.21 26.64 -3.00
C PHE A 314 -14.51 26.88 -1.52
N ARG A 315 -13.65 27.59 -0.78
CA ARG A 315 -13.92 27.96 0.62
C ARG A 315 -15.17 28.80 0.75
N LYS A 316 -15.37 29.77 -0.15
CA LYS A 316 -16.57 30.59 -0.19
C LYS A 316 -17.81 29.74 -0.46
N VAL A 317 -17.80 28.94 -1.53
CA VAL A 317 -18.92 28.06 -1.89
C VAL A 317 -19.25 27.07 -0.76
N TRP A 318 -18.23 26.49 -0.12
CA TRP A 318 -18.41 25.58 1.01
C TRP A 318 -18.99 26.28 2.24
N ALA A 319 -18.50 27.49 2.57
CA ALA A 319 -19.02 28.26 3.68
C ALA A 319 -20.50 28.63 3.47
N ASP A 320 -20.83 29.12 2.27
CA ASP A 320 -22.19 29.49 1.88
C ASP A 320 -23.13 28.27 1.94
N ALA A 321 -22.71 27.13 1.35
CA ALA A 321 -23.49 25.88 1.37
C ALA A 321 -23.67 25.31 2.79
N HIS A 322 -22.64 25.41 3.63
CA HIS A 322 -22.70 24.91 5.00
C HIS A 322 -23.54 25.83 5.90
N GLU A 323 -23.54 27.14 5.66
CA GLU A 323 -24.48 28.08 6.27
C GLU A 323 -25.93 27.78 5.87
N GLU A 324 -26.18 27.58 4.57
CA GLU A 324 -27.51 27.23 4.07
C GLU A 324 -28.00 25.89 4.66
N PHE A 325 -27.11 24.90 4.78
CA PHE A 325 -27.41 23.63 5.45
C PHE A 325 -27.79 23.84 6.92
N ARG A 326 -27.03 24.64 7.67
CA ARG A 326 -27.36 24.96 9.06
C ARG A 326 -28.71 25.67 9.17
N ARG A 327 -29.01 26.60 8.26
CA ARG A 327 -30.30 27.29 8.20
C ARG A 327 -31.45 26.30 7.98
N ARG A 328 -31.34 25.42 6.98
CA ARG A 328 -32.35 24.37 6.70
C ARG A 328 -32.54 23.40 7.87
N MET A 329 -31.46 23.02 8.56
CA MET A 329 -31.55 22.15 9.74
C MET A 329 -32.26 22.84 10.92
N GLN A 330 -32.10 24.16 11.08
CA GLN A 330 -32.82 24.94 12.08
C GLN A 330 -34.30 25.12 11.73
N GLU A 331 -34.62 25.38 10.46
CA GLU A 331 -36.00 25.45 9.95
C GLU A 331 -36.73 24.12 10.20
N ARG A 332 -36.12 22.98 9.83
CA ARG A 332 -36.71 21.65 10.08
C ARG A 332 -36.92 21.37 11.58
N LYS A 333 -36.00 21.80 12.44
CA LYS A 333 -36.18 21.66 13.91
C LYS A 333 -37.34 22.50 14.45
N ARG A 334 -37.62 23.67 13.85
CA ARG A 334 -38.77 24.50 14.23
C ARG A 334 -40.08 23.88 13.75
N GLU A 335 -40.13 23.40 12.50
CA GLU A 335 -41.31 22.72 11.93
C GLU A 335 -41.69 21.44 12.69
N ILE A 336 -40.72 20.73 13.28
CA ILE A 336 -40.98 19.55 14.11
C ILE A 336 -41.45 19.92 15.54
N SER A 337 -41.17 21.15 15.98
CA SER A 337 -41.52 21.62 17.33
C SER A 337 -42.89 22.33 17.41
N GLU A 338 -43.54 22.60 16.28
CA GLU A 338 -44.90 23.16 16.17
C GLU A 338 -45.95 22.07 15.94
#